data_AF-A0A7J0CTJ5-F1
#
_entry.id   AF-A0A7J0CTJ5-F1
#
_cell.length_a   1.000
_cell.length_b   1.000
_cell.length_c   1.000
_cell.angle_alpha   90.00
_cell.angle_beta   90.00
_cell.angle_gamma   90.00
#
_symmetry.space_group_name_H-M   'P 1'
#
loop_
_entity.id
_entity.type
_entity.pdbx_description
1 polymer ?
#
loop_
_entity_poly.entity_id
_entity_poly.type
_entity_poly.pdbx_seq_one_letter_code
_entity_poly.pdbx_strand_id
1 'polypeptide(L)' 'MPHLHAVASRATDDPTLILLTVEEAARRLRVGRTTCFALIRSGALESLTIGTLRRVPADAPAAYLARRRAEQHTA' A
#
# COMPACT_ATOMS: atom_id res chain seq x y z
N MET A 1 -30.27 -10.36 -23.20
CA MET A 1 -28.98 -11.04 -22.98
C MET A 1 -28.06 -10.10 -22.21
N PRO A 2 -28.09 -10.10 -20.86
CA PRO A 2 -27.20 -9.23 -20.10
C PRO A 2 -25.77 -9.75 -20.24
N HIS A 3 -24.88 -8.88 -20.67
CA HIS A 3 -23.46 -9.12 -20.80
C HIS A 3 -22.89 -9.34 -19.40
N LEU A 4 -22.39 -10.55 -19.13
CA LEU A 4 -21.65 -10.87 -17.93
C LEU A 4 -20.39 -9.99 -17.91
N HIS A 5 -20.46 -8.84 -17.24
CA HIS A 5 -19.26 -8.14 -16.80
C HIS A 5 -18.63 -9.02 -15.72
N ALA A 6 -17.66 -9.84 -16.13
CA ALA A 6 -16.71 -10.43 -15.22
C ALA A 6 -16.04 -9.27 -14.48
N VAL A 7 -16.47 -9.00 -13.25
CA VAL A 7 -15.74 -8.14 -12.33
C VAL A 7 -14.41 -8.85 -12.09
N ALA A 8 -13.37 -8.42 -12.81
CA ALA A 8 -12.00 -8.77 -12.49
C ALA A 8 -11.86 -8.54 -10.99
N SER A 9 -11.53 -9.62 -10.26
CA SER A 9 -11.41 -9.63 -8.81
C SER A 9 -10.68 -8.36 -8.37
N ARG A 10 -11.44 -7.42 -7.80
CA ARG A 10 -10.89 -6.27 -7.09
C ARG A 10 -10.18 -6.93 -5.92
N ALA A 11 -8.90 -7.25 -6.09
CA ALA A 11 -8.07 -7.97 -5.12
C ALA A 11 -8.48 -7.46 -3.75
N THR A 12 -9.14 -8.34 -2.99
CA THR A 12 -9.96 -7.98 -1.85
C THR A 12 -9.08 -7.19 -0.91
N ASP A 13 -9.33 -5.89 -0.83
CA ASP A 13 -8.67 -5.01 0.12
C ASP A 13 -9.26 -5.38 1.47
N ASP A 14 -8.81 -6.50 2.03
CA ASP A 14 -9.38 -7.08 3.22
C ASP A 14 -8.86 -6.25 4.40
N PRO A 15 -9.74 -5.44 5.04
CA PRO A 15 -9.32 -4.52 6.07
C PRO A 15 -8.86 -5.24 7.34
N THR A 16 -9.13 -6.55 7.45
CA THR A 16 -8.73 -7.41 8.57
C THR A 16 -7.26 -7.83 8.47
N LEU A 17 -6.64 -7.74 7.30
CA LEU A 17 -5.23 -8.08 7.13
C LEU A 17 -4.36 -7.08 7.86
N ILE A 18 -3.51 -7.58 8.75
CA ILE A 18 -2.54 -6.77 9.51
C ILE A 18 -1.29 -6.49 8.67
N LEU A 19 -0.96 -7.38 7.72
CA LEU A 19 0.20 -7.28 6.86
C LEU A 19 -0.20 -7.39 5.40
N LEU A 20 0.25 -6.42 4.63
CA LEU A 20 0.07 -6.32 3.20
C LEU A 20 1.33 -6.76 2.47
N THR A 21 1.17 -7.28 1.27
CA THR A 21 2.25 -7.30 0.27
C THR A 21 2.55 -5.87 -0.20
N VAL A 22 3.72 -5.69 -0.81
CA VAL A 22 4.10 -4.41 -1.42
C VAL A 22 3.08 -3.99 -2.50
N GLU A 23 2.54 -4.94 -3.24
CA GLU A 23 1.55 -4.64 -4.30
C GLU A 23 0.21 -4.18 -3.71
N GLU A 24 -0.24 -4.76 -2.61
CA GLU A 24 -1.45 -4.32 -1.89
C GLU A 24 -1.25 -2.92 -1.30
N ALA A 25 -0.09 -2.65 -0.68
CA ALA A 25 0.24 -1.31 -0.18
C ALA A 25 0.26 -0.27 -1.32
N ALA A 26 0.82 -0.63 -2.48
CA ALA A 26 0.80 0.22 -3.67
C ALA A 26 -0.63 0.51 -4.14
N ARG A 27 -1.52 -0.49 -4.13
CA ARG A 27 -2.94 -0.31 -4.46
C ARG A 27 -3.64 0.61 -3.47
N ARG A 28 -3.42 0.44 -2.16
CA ARG A 28 -3.99 1.31 -1.11
C ARG A 28 -3.56 2.76 -1.27
N LEU A 29 -2.30 2.99 -1.63
CA LEU A 29 -1.75 4.33 -1.89
C LEU A 29 -2.08 4.87 -3.30
N ARG A 30 -2.71 4.06 -4.16
CA ARG A 30 -2.95 4.38 -5.59
C ARG A 30 -1.68 4.77 -6.35
N VAL A 31 -0.56 4.11 -6.06
CA VAL A 31 0.73 4.33 -6.73
C VAL A 31 1.18 3.10 -7.51
N GLY A 32 2.10 3.29 -8.45
CA GLY A 32 2.75 2.19 -9.14
C GLY A 32 3.64 1.34 -8.20
N ARG A 33 3.84 0.07 -8.55
CA ARG A 33 4.72 -0.85 -7.80
C ARG A 33 6.11 -0.28 -7.60
N THR A 34 6.70 0.28 -8.65
CA THR A 34 8.02 0.93 -8.62
C THR A 34 8.08 2.05 -7.58
N THR A 35 7.06 2.91 -7.54
CA THR A 35 6.96 3.99 -6.55
C THR A 35 6.87 3.45 -5.14
N CYS A 36 6.08 2.38 -4.92
CA CYS A 36 5.97 1.76 -3.60
C CYS A 36 7.32 1.18 -3.13
N PHE A 37 8.06 0.49 -4.02
CA PHE A 37 9.42 0.03 -3.72
C PHE A 37 10.39 1.18 -3.44
N ALA A 38 10.26 2.31 -4.15
CA ALA A 38 11.07 3.50 -3.90
C ALA A 38 10.79 4.09 -2.51
N LEU A 39 9.52 4.19 -2.11
CA LEU A 39 9.11 4.68 -0.79
C LEU A 39 9.62 3.78 0.34
N ILE A 40 9.62 2.47 0.12
CA ILE A 40 10.19 1.52 1.08
C ILE A 40 11.71 1.70 1.15
N ARG A 41 12.38 1.80 0.00
CA ARG A 41 13.83 1.98 -0.06
C ARG A 41 14.28 3.29 0.60
N SER A 42 13.50 4.34 0.46
CA SER A 42 13.77 5.63 1.12
C SER A 42 13.39 5.65 2.60
N GLY A 43 12.81 4.57 3.14
CA GLY A 43 12.31 4.52 4.52
C GLY A 43 11.05 5.37 4.77
N ALA A 44 10.45 5.92 3.71
CA ALA A 44 9.24 6.74 3.82
C ALA A 44 7.99 5.88 4.11
N LEU A 45 7.95 4.66 3.54
CA LEU A 45 6.92 3.68 3.85
C LEU A 45 7.51 2.57 4.74
N GLU A 46 6.91 2.40 5.91
CA GLU A 46 7.30 1.35 6.84
C GLU A 46 7.07 -0.03 6.23
N SER A 47 8.06 -0.92 6.40
CA SER A 47 7.96 -2.29 5.94
C SER A 47 8.79 -3.22 6.80
N LEU A 48 8.30 -4.44 6.94
CA LEU A 48 8.88 -5.50 7.75
C LEU A 48 9.33 -6.64 6.85
N THR A 49 10.49 -7.19 7.16
CA THR A 49 10.98 -8.40 6.50
C THR A 49 10.64 -9.60 7.38
N ILE A 50 9.85 -10.54 6.86
CA ILE A 50 9.51 -11.81 7.50
C ILE A 50 10.21 -12.91 6.69
N GLY A 51 11.36 -13.37 7.19
CA GLY A 51 12.24 -14.28 6.45
C GLY A 51 12.78 -13.62 5.19
N THR A 52 12.34 -14.08 4.03
CA THR A 52 12.67 -13.50 2.71
C THR A 52 11.57 -12.57 2.16
N LEU A 53 10.40 -12.53 2.81
CA LEU A 53 9.23 -11.79 2.35
C LEU A 53 9.22 -10.39 2.94
N ARG A 54 9.05 -9.39 2.08
CA ARG A 54 8.78 -8.03 2.53
C ARG A 54 7.27 -7.80 2.65
N ARG A 55 6.84 -7.37 3.82
CA ARG A 55 5.46 -7.03 4.17
C ARG A 55 5.36 -5.58 4.62
N VAL A 56 4.20 -4.99 4.43
CA VAL A 56 3.89 -3.61 4.83
C VAL A 56 2.75 -3.69 5.85
N PRO A 57 2.90 -3.11 7.06
CA PRO A 57 1.78 -3.01 8.00
C PRO A 57 0.57 -2.33 7.37
N ALA A 58 -0.62 -2.79 7.70
CA ALA A 58 -1.86 -2.27 7.12
C ALA A 58 -2.10 -0.79 7.41
N ASP A 59 -1.57 -0.29 8.53
CA ASP A 59 -1.60 1.10 8.97
C ASP A 59 -0.52 1.99 8.31
N ALA A 60 0.56 1.39 7.79
CA ALA A 60 1.69 2.13 7.23
C ALA A 60 1.31 3.08 6.07
N PRO A 61 0.39 2.74 5.14
CA PRO A 61 -0.11 3.68 4.13
C PRO A 61 -0.73 4.94 4.72
N ALA A 62 -1.56 4.79 5.76
CA ALA A 62 -2.22 5.91 6.43
C ALA A 62 -1.21 6.76 7.21
N ALA A 63 -0.26 6.12 7.90
CA ALA A 63 0.82 6.79 8.59
C ALA A 63 1.72 7.58 7.63
N TYR A 64 2.04 7.02 6.47
CA TYR A 64 2.77 7.72 5.40
C TYR A 64 2.03 8.98 4.94
N LEU A 65 0.72 8.88 4.67
CA LEU A 65 -0.09 10.04 4.27
C LEU A 65 -0.15 11.10 5.37
N ALA A 66 -0.29 10.71 6.63
CA ALA A 66 -0.31 11.63 7.76
C ALA A 66 1.02 12.41 7.87
N ARG A 67 2.16 11.71 7.79
CA ARG A 67 3.49 12.33 7.77
C ARG A 67 3.65 13.28 6.58
N ARG A 68 3.28 12.85 5.37
CA ARG A 68 3.34 13.68 4.17
C ARG A 68 2.51 14.96 4.27
N ARG A 69 1.30 14.89 4.82
CA ARG A 69 0.46 16.07 5.01
C ARG A 69 1.05 17.04 6.03
N ALA A 70 1.64 16.54 7.11
CA ALA A 70 2.31 17.37 8.11
C ALA A 70 3.51 18.13 7.51
N GLU A 71 4.36 17.43 6.73
CA GLU A 71 5.50 18.03 6.01
C GLU A 71 5.06 19.13 5.03
N GLN A 72 3.92 18.94 4.34
CA GLN A 72 3.40 19.90 3.37
C GLN A 72 2.76 21.14 4.00
N HIS A 73 2.22 21.02 5.22
CA HIS A 73 1.55 22.13 5.90
C HIS A 73 2.53 23.07 6.61
N THR A 74 3.77 22.64 6.86
CA THR A 74 4.82 23.47 7.47
C THR A 74 5.52 24.43 6.49
N ALA A 75 4.87 24.78 5.37
CA ALA A 75 5.41 25.66 4.33
C ALA A 75 4.65 26.99 4.23
#